data_AF-A0A5J4U4A5-F1
#
_entry.id   AF-A0A5J4U4A5-F1
#
_cell.length_a   1.000
_cell.length_b   1.000
_cell.length_c   1.000
_cell.angle_alpha   90.00
_cell.angle_beta   90.00
_cell.angle_gamma   90.00
#
_symmetry.space_group_name_H-M   'P 1'
#
loop_
_entity.id
_entity.type
_entity.pdbx_description
1 polymer ?
#
loop_
_entity_poly.entity_id
_entity_poly.type
_entity_poly.pdbx_seq_one_letter_code
_entity_poly.pdbx_strand_id
1 'polypeptide(L)'
;LYQGFNFATDIEQFIDSEQINVHVFTYGDKDQSPSYYAIHHYKCDTSDRDFNVLLINNGVNAHILYVSDVQALTGYRYCDICKLQAFKTSNPNINRDMKRHMEKCKKNNGKIVKKVILEKFARPFVPHLLNNITYRYLFVNDRESEFKPTEYYITYDIETFEKYIQQNYGEDSTVISYLIPYCIASTVKNKSGIHSFCYDIRQADFLDQWLDQVFEEAKQIKKDNKYDDESIPQHFEVPVIGFNSAKFDVSLVFKNLKSKNWRIVKHIGSGTVAKQIIVRHKDTHIQLRFVDALIYCTKMTLKKFVRDIGGGTMTKGRFPYEYINIDNYATELDKSEPFPREAFDNKLKNKSISEAKYQEYLVEAAKFTTRWDQARSYNIQDTRIMIEPIDNLIKMMFKYKIDMLIMFSMSQCANAIKYSSAYDNFKMNGDYNLEDTDKPINITMPYWTAKVESYIEQDQKKNRDSSKNVTIGDYEYFKELFEKQRCYICNCKFTWKNRPTLDRINNELGHSKDNILPCCLYCNKYKGNRDEKQMKLMIQLRKYSLLKQLPMTLVNKEVYQIIRKDITGGLSNVLHRYNNM
;
A
#
# COMPACT_ATOMS: atom_id res chain seq x y z
N LEU A 1 40.73 13.72 56.39
CA LEU A 1 40.24 12.83 55.31
C LEU A 1 39.16 13.58 54.55
N TYR A 2 39.34 13.78 53.24
CA TYR A 2 38.29 14.34 52.39
C TYR A 2 37.11 13.36 52.39
N GLN A 3 35.91 13.81 52.78
CA GLN A 3 34.73 12.94 52.95
C GLN A 3 34.13 12.45 51.63
N GLY A 4 34.72 12.81 50.49
CA GLY A 4 34.22 12.47 49.16
C GLY A 4 33.06 13.40 48.75
N PHE A 5 32.60 13.24 47.51
CA PHE A 5 31.42 13.93 46.98
C PHE A 5 30.31 12.89 46.79
N ASN A 6 29.17 13.07 47.46
CA ASN A 6 28.04 12.16 47.35
C ASN A 6 27.01 12.69 46.34
N PHE A 7 26.96 12.09 45.16
CA PHE A 7 26.02 12.47 44.11
C PHE A 7 24.54 12.41 44.51
N ALA A 8 24.15 11.64 45.54
CA ALA A 8 22.76 11.54 45.96
C ALA A 8 22.32 12.70 46.87
N THR A 9 23.24 13.32 47.60
CA THR A 9 22.92 14.34 48.62
C THR A 9 23.51 15.71 48.29
N ASP A 10 24.66 15.76 47.61
CA ASP A 10 25.46 16.96 47.48
C ASP A 10 25.30 17.63 46.11
N ILE A 11 24.76 16.90 45.12
CA ILE A 11 24.68 17.36 43.72
C ILE A 11 23.77 18.57 43.55
N GLU A 12 22.64 18.64 44.25
CA GLU A 12 21.69 19.75 44.16
C GLU A 12 22.32 21.04 44.71
N GLN A 13 22.98 20.95 45.87
CA GLN A 13 23.69 22.09 46.44
C GLN A 13 24.86 22.54 45.53
N PHE A 14 25.57 21.59 44.93
CA PHE A 14 26.70 21.86 44.05
C PHE A 14 26.29 22.56 42.75
N ILE A 15 25.22 22.08 42.07
CA ILE A 15 24.74 22.72 40.84
C ILE A 15 24.22 24.14 41.11
N ASP A 16 23.60 24.36 42.27
CA ASP A 16 23.08 25.66 42.67
C ASP A 16 24.20 26.61 43.10
N SER A 17 25.20 26.15 43.87
CA SER A 17 26.31 27.01 44.31
C SER A 17 27.22 27.40 43.15
N GLU A 18 27.57 26.43 42.30
CA GLU A 18 28.48 26.65 41.18
C GLU A 18 27.76 27.18 39.95
N GLN A 19 26.42 27.22 39.93
CA GLN A 19 25.63 27.66 38.79
C GLN A 19 26.10 26.91 37.52
N ILE A 20 25.96 25.58 37.51
CA ILE A 20 26.34 24.69 36.41
C ILE A 20 25.34 23.54 36.23
N ASN A 21 25.18 23.08 35.00
CA ASN A 21 24.49 21.83 34.66
C ASN A 21 25.49 20.67 34.71
N VAL A 22 25.14 19.53 35.32
CA VAL A 22 26.03 18.36 35.37
C VAL A 22 25.48 17.23 34.52
N HIS A 23 26.25 16.80 33.52
CA HIS A 23 25.91 15.68 32.64
C HIS A 23 26.74 14.46 33.01
N VAL A 24 26.10 13.36 33.37
CA VAL A 24 26.77 12.16 33.85
C VAL A 24 26.72 11.07 32.79
N PHE A 25 27.90 10.63 32.37
CA PHE A 25 28.13 9.55 31.42
C PHE A 25 28.69 8.33 32.16
N THR A 26 28.48 7.14 31.59
CA THR A 26 29.09 5.90 32.06
C THR A 26 29.56 5.07 30.87
N TYR A 27 30.31 4.02 31.15
CA TYR A 27 30.76 3.00 30.20
C TYR A 27 30.07 1.66 30.50
N GLY A 28 29.55 0.98 29.47
CA GLY A 28 29.04 -0.38 29.65
C GLY A 28 28.54 -1.05 28.36
N ASP A 29 28.26 -2.34 28.47
CA ASP A 29 27.72 -3.15 27.37
C ASP A 29 26.23 -2.89 27.20
N LYS A 30 25.91 -1.96 26.30
CA LYS A 30 24.58 -1.83 25.74
C LYS A 30 24.61 -2.47 24.36
N ASP A 31 23.93 -3.61 24.22
CA ASP A 31 23.71 -4.28 22.95
C ASP A 31 25.00 -4.76 22.23
N GLN A 32 25.78 -5.63 22.89
CA GLN A 32 26.89 -6.42 22.32
C GLN A 32 28.15 -5.65 21.88
N SER A 33 28.24 -4.34 22.13
CA SER A 33 29.48 -3.58 22.02
C SER A 33 29.62 -2.57 23.15
N PRO A 34 30.79 -2.48 23.80
CA PRO A 34 31.00 -1.51 24.86
C PRO A 34 30.89 -0.09 24.31
N SER A 35 30.08 0.75 24.95
CA SER A 35 29.90 2.15 24.54
C SER A 35 29.70 3.08 25.74
N TYR A 36 30.04 4.35 25.53
CA TYR A 36 29.77 5.40 26.50
C TYR A 36 28.37 5.97 26.29
N TYR A 37 27.60 6.13 27.36
CA TYR A 37 26.24 6.68 27.28
C TYR A 37 25.90 7.52 28.51
N ALA A 38 25.01 8.50 28.31
CA ALA A 38 24.50 9.34 29.39
C ALA A 38 23.55 8.55 30.29
N ILE A 39 23.69 8.73 31.60
CA ILE A 39 22.83 8.09 32.62
C ILE A 39 21.96 9.09 33.37
N HIS A 40 22.44 10.30 33.64
CA HIS A 40 21.71 11.34 34.37
C HIS A 40 22.11 12.74 33.91
N HIS A 41 21.19 13.68 34.09
CA HIS A 41 21.36 15.10 33.77
C HIS A 41 20.79 15.93 34.91
N TYR A 42 21.66 16.64 35.64
CA TYR A 42 21.28 17.58 36.69
C TYR A 42 21.29 18.98 36.10
N LYS A 43 20.18 19.70 36.24
CA LYS A 43 19.97 20.99 35.59
C LYS A 43 19.86 22.11 36.62
N CYS A 44 20.64 23.17 36.45
CA CYS A 44 20.48 24.43 37.15
C CYS A 44 19.71 25.39 36.23
N ASP A 45 18.51 25.81 36.61
CA ASP A 45 17.63 26.61 35.74
C ASP A 45 18.18 28.01 35.42
N THR A 46 19.16 28.47 36.19
CA THR A 46 19.78 29.79 36.09
C THR A 46 21.11 29.80 35.33
N SER A 47 21.59 28.65 34.83
CA SER A 47 22.89 28.53 34.17
C SER A 47 22.89 27.77 32.85
N ASP A 48 23.69 28.26 31.90
CA ASP A 48 23.99 27.61 30.62
C ASP A 48 25.37 26.91 30.61
N ARG A 49 26.09 26.88 31.74
CA ARG A 49 27.41 26.25 31.84
C ARG A 49 27.27 24.75 32.07
N ASP A 50 27.83 23.95 31.16
CA ASP A 50 27.78 22.48 31.24
C ASP A 50 29.08 21.92 31.84
N PHE A 51 28.94 21.00 32.80
CA PHE A 51 30.03 20.24 33.42
C PHE A 51 29.80 18.75 33.17
N ASN A 52 30.62 18.18 32.29
CA ASN A 52 30.45 16.80 31.82
C ASN A 52 31.36 15.85 32.58
N VAL A 53 30.78 14.80 33.14
CA VAL A 53 31.46 13.85 34.02
C VAL A 53 31.25 12.43 33.52
N LEU A 54 32.32 11.65 33.45
CA LEU A 54 32.29 10.23 33.18
C LEU A 54 32.53 9.46 34.49
N LEU A 55 31.57 8.62 34.86
CA LEU A 55 31.68 7.68 35.96
C LEU A 55 32.11 6.32 35.41
N ILE A 56 33.23 5.80 35.92
CA ILE A 56 33.68 4.44 35.64
C ILE A 56 33.74 3.69 36.96
N ASN A 57 33.00 2.59 37.05
CA ASN A 57 33.03 1.70 38.20
C ASN A 57 33.63 0.37 37.78
N ASN A 58 34.73 -0.04 38.42
CA ASN A 58 35.38 -1.33 38.18
C ASN A 58 34.99 -2.42 39.21
N GLY A 59 33.93 -2.18 39.99
CA GLY A 59 33.41 -3.07 41.03
C GLY A 59 34.03 -2.85 42.42
N VAL A 60 35.19 -2.19 42.51
CA VAL A 60 35.89 -1.92 43.77
C VAL A 60 36.07 -0.42 43.99
N ASN A 61 36.38 0.33 42.94
CA ASN A 61 36.60 1.77 42.95
C ASN A 61 35.69 2.47 41.92
N ALA A 62 35.21 3.65 42.29
CA ALA A 62 34.55 4.57 41.37
C ALA A 62 35.54 5.68 40.97
N HIS A 63 35.74 5.84 39.67
CA HIS A 63 36.52 6.92 39.10
C HIS A 63 35.59 7.96 38.46
N ILE A 64 35.88 9.22 38.73
CA ILE A 64 35.18 10.38 38.18
C ILE A 64 36.16 11.10 37.26
N LEU A 65 35.84 11.18 35.97
CA LEU A 65 36.67 11.89 34.99
C LEU A 65 35.89 13.06 34.40
N TYR A 66 36.57 14.19 34.19
CA TYR A 66 36.01 15.28 33.41
C TYR A 66 36.04 14.95 31.92
N VAL A 67 34.94 15.22 31.21
CA VAL A 67 34.81 14.97 29.77
C VAL A 67 34.91 16.30 29.03
N SER A 68 36.02 16.50 28.32
CA SER A 68 36.24 17.70 27.50
C SER A 68 35.48 17.65 26.16
N ASP A 69 35.32 16.46 25.58
CA ASP A 69 34.60 16.26 24.32
C ASP A 69 33.60 15.08 24.44
N VAL A 70 32.35 15.43 24.72
CA VAL A 70 31.23 14.47 24.84
C VAL A 70 30.95 13.78 23.51
N GLN A 71 31.14 14.48 22.38
CA GLN A 71 30.83 13.94 21.06
C GLN A 71 31.86 12.88 20.65
N ALA A 72 33.14 13.13 20.89
CA ALA A 72 34.20 12.15 20.69
C ALA A 72 34.02 10.94 21.61
N LEU A 73 33.67 11.18 22.89
CA LEU A 73 33.47 10.09 23.86
C LEU A 73 32.31 9.17 23.48
N THR A 74 31.15 9.74 23.10
CA THR A 74 29.92 8.96 22.92
C THR A 74 29.67 8.56 21.46
N GLY A 75 30.25 9.26 20.48
CA GLY A 75 29.87 9.14 19.07
C GLY A 75 28.48 9.72 18.78
N TYR A 76 27.93 10.54 19.69
CA TYR A 76 26.64 11.21 19.55
C TYR A 76 26.78 12.71 19.69
N ARG A 77 26.05 13.45 18.84
CA ARG A 77 25.81 14.87 19.02
C ARG A 77 24.49 15.07 19.75
N TYR A 78 24.51 15.82 20.85
CA TYR A 78 23.33 16.14 21.64
C TYR A 78 22.67 17.43 21.14
N CYS A 79 21.37 17.57 21.36
CA CYS A 79 20.63 18.78 21.01
C CYS A 79 21.03 19.95 21.91
N ASP A 80 21.38 21.10 21.32
CA ASP A 80 21.86 22.28 22.06
C ASP A 80 20.78 22.95 22.94
N ILE A 81 19.51 22.57 22.81
CA ILE A 81 18.39 23.19 23.55
C ILE A 81 17.95 22.30 24.72
N CYS A 82 17.65 21.03 24.48
CA CYS A 82 17.23 20.12 25.56
C CYS A 82 18.38 19.37 26.21
N LYS A 83 19.55 19.29 25.56
CA LYS A 83 20.74 18.54 25.99
C LYS A 83 20.52 17.05 26.26
N LEU A 84 19.35 16.53 25.92
CA LEU A 84 18.88 15.17 26.24
C LEU A 84 18.70 14.30 24.97
N GLN A 85 18.30 14.89 23.84
CA GLN A 85 18.17 14.14 22.59
C GLN A 85 19.53 13.98 21.90
N ALA A 86 19.96 12.73 21.71
CA ALA A 86 21.20 12.37 21.03
C ALA A 86 20.97 11.96 19.56
N PHE A 87 21.95 12.24 18.70
CA PHE A 87 22.00 11.87 17.28
C PHE A 87 23.36 11.27 16.95
N LYS A 88 23.38 10.07 16.35
CA LYS A 88 24.63 9.37 16.04
C LYS A 88 25.43 10.16 14.99
N THR A 89 26.69 10.47 15.27
CA THR A 89 27.56 11.26 14.37
C THR A 89 27.78 10.59 13.02
N SER A 90 27.69 9.26 12.96
CA SER A 90 27.78 8.48 11.73
C SER A 90 26.56 8.61 10.80
N ASN A 91 25.48 9.29 11.21
CA ASN A 91 24.29 9.47 10.37
C ASN A 91 24.54 10.59 9.32
N PRO A 92 24.51 10.30 8.00
CA PRO A 92 24.73 11.31 6.97
C PRO A 92 23.66 12.43 6.97
N ASN A 93 22.50 12.19 7.59
CA ASN A 93 21.42 13.16 7.69
C ASN A 93 21.37 13.92 9.03
N ILE A 94 22.42 13.82 9.86
CA ILE A 94 22.42 14.37 11.23
C ILE A 94 22.01 15.84 11.30
N ASN A 95 22.53 16.70 10.41
CA ASN A 95 22.22 18.13 10.43
C ASN A 95 20.72 18.41 10.17
N ARG A 96 20.11 17.68 9.22
CA ARG A 96 18.69 17.78 8.92
C ARG A 96 17.84 17.32 10.11
N ASP A 97 18.18 16.17 10.68
CA ASP A 97 17.41 15.56 11.76
C ASP A 97 17.52 16.39 13.06
N MET A 98 18.73 16.91 13.34
CA MET A 98 19.00 17.84 14.44
C MET A 98 18.21 19.14 14.27
N LYS A 99 18.29 19.80 13.11
CA LYS A 99 17.52 21.03 12.84
C LYS A 99 16.03 20.83 13.06
N ARG A 100 15.47 19.74 12.50
CA ARG A 100 14.05 19.39 12.65
C ARG A 100 13.66 19.14 14.10
N HIS A 101 14.55 18.53 14.89
CA HIS A 101 14.33 18.35 16.32
C HIS A 101 14.42 19.69 17.06
N MET A 102 15.45 20.50 16.83
CA MET A 102 15.66 21.79 17.48
C MET A 102 14.48 22.73 17.27
N GLU A 103 13.92 22.81 16.05
CA GLU A 103 12.70 23.58 15.76
C GLU A 103 11.53 23.16 16.66
N LYS A 104 11.35 21.85 16.88
CA LYS A 104 10.34 21.31 17.79
C LYS A 104 10.70 21.54 19.25
N CYS A 105 11.98 21.46 19.58
CA CYS A 105 12.49 21.61 20.94
C CYS A 105 12.32 23.06 21.42
N LYS A 106 12.62 24.06 20.56
CA LYS A 106 12.33 25.48 20.81
C LYS A 106 10.85 25.71 21.07
N LYS A 107 9.97 25.14 20.23
CA LYS A 107 8.51 25.23 20.40
C LYS A 107 7.99 24.61 21.70
N ASN A 108 8.75 23.69 22.31
CA ASN A 108 8.39 23.03 23.56
C ASN A 108 9.22 23.55 24.75
N ASN A 109 9.84 24.73 24.64
CA ASN A 109 10.68 25.35 25.67
C ASN A 109 11.74 24.39 26.24
N GLY A 110 12.42 23.64 25.36
CA GLY A 110 13.48 22.70 25.77
C GLY A 110 12.99 21.41 26.43
N LYS A 111 11.67 21.26 26.67
CA LYS A 111 11.12 20.03 27.27
C LYS A 111 11.04 18.90 26.25
N ILE A 112 11.48 17.70 26.65
CA ILE A 112 11.26 16.49 25.85
C ILE A 112 9.78 16.13 25.89
N VAL A 113 9.17 16.07 24.71
CA VAL A 113 7.84 15.47 24.55
C VAL A 113 8.00 13.96 24.67
N LYS A 114 7.70 13.41 25.85
CA LYS A 114 7.59 11.95 26.05
C LYS A 114 6.52 11.43 25.10
N LYS A 115 6.94 10.76 24.04
CA LYS A 115 6.01 10.04 23.17
C LYS A 115 5.77 8.69 23.79
N VAL A 116 4.51 8.40 24.09
CA VAL A 116 4.12 7.00 24.23
C VAL A 116 4.57 6.30 22.95
N ILE A 117 5.16 5.11 23.01
CA ILE A 117 5.43 4.23 21.87
C ILE A 117 4.53 3.01 22.08
N LEU A 118 3.78 2.61 21.04
CA LEU A 118 2.97 1.40 21.13
C LEU A 118 3.92 0.26 20.79
N GLU A 119 3.79 -0.87 21.47
CA GLU A 119 4.44 -2.09 21.02
C GLU A 119 4.08 -2.39 19.56
N LYS A 120 5.04 -2.93 18.82
CA LYS A 120 4.82 -3.34 17.44
C LYS A 120 4.03 -4.64 17.45
N PHE A 121 2.88 -4.63 16.79
CA PHE A 121 2.01 -5.81 16.70
C PHE A 121 1.94 -6.35 15.28
N ALA A 122 1.78 -7.66 15.19
CA ALA A 122 1.45 -8.36 13.96
C ALA A 122 0.12 -7.79 13.41
N ARG A 123 0.00 -7.70 12.08
CA ARG A 123 -1.23 -7.23 11.44
C ARG A 123 -2.09 -8.41 11.00
N PRO A 124 -3.40 -8.37 11.24
CA PRO A 124 -4.34 -9.33 10.67
C PRO A 124 -4.15 -9.43 9.16
N PHE A 125 -4.04 -10.65 8.64
CA PHE A 125 -4.04 -10.89 7.20
C PHE A 125 -5.46 -11.13 6.70
N VAL A 126 -6.13 -10.06 6.28
CA VAL A 126 -7.56 -10.07 5.90
C VAL A 126 -7.75 -9.46 4.50
N PRO A 127 -7.22 -10.11 3.45
CA PRO A 127 -7.13 -9.53 2.11
C PRO A 127 -8.48 -9.19 1.47
N HIS A 128 -9.55 -9.95 1.73
CA HIS A 128 -10.88 -9.66 1.16
C HIS A 128 -11.42 -8.31 1.65
N LEU A 129 -11.16 -7.95 2.91
CA LEU A 129 -11.63 -6.69 3.50
C LEU A 129 -10.62 -5.55 3.37
N LEU A 130 -9.31 -5.82 3.54
CA LEU A 130 -8.30 -4.77 3.64
C LEU A 130 -7.70 -4.33 2.30
N ASN A 131 -7.80 -5.13 1.23
CA ASN A 131 -7.22 -4.78 -0.08
C ASN A 131 -8.12 -3.88 -0.93
N ASN A 132 -9.41 -3.73 -0.59
CA ASN A 132 -10.34 -2.85 -1.30
C ASN A 132 -10.84 -1.76 -0.35
N ILE A 133 -10.41 -0.52 -0.58
CA ILE A 133 -10.76 0.63 0.28
C ILE A 133 -12.26 0.93 0.27
N THR A 134 -12.93 0.72 -0.86
CA THR A 134 -14.37 0.93 -1.03
C THR A 134 -15.13 -0.10 -0.21
N TYR A 135 -14.82 -1.38 -0.38
CA TYR A 135 -15.47 -2.44 0.39
C TYR A 135 -15.25 -2.28 1.89
N ARG A 136 -14.02 -1.94 2.30
CA ARG A 136 -13.69 -1.65 3.71
C ARG A 136 -14.50 -0.49 4.27
N TYR A 137 -14.71 0.56 3.48
CA TYR A 137 -15.50 1.72 3.90
C TYR A 137 -16.97 1.35 4.06
N LEU A 138 -17.53 0.63 3.09
CA LEU A 138 -18.92 0.19 3.12
C LEU A 138 -19.17 -0.76 4.30
N PHE A 139 -18.27 -1.72 4.53
CA PHE A 139 -18.33 -2.67 5.65
C PHE A 139 -18.42 -1.97 7.01
N VAL A 140 -17.53 -1.02 7.31
CA VAL A 140 -17.55 -0.39 8.64
C VAL A 140 -18.72 0.56 8.85
N ASN A 141 -19.42 0.92 7.79
CA ASN A 141 -20.57 1.81 7.80
C ASN A 141 -21.91 1.07 7.62
N ASP A 142 -21.90 -0.28 7.64
CA ASP A 142 -23.09 -1.12 7.46
C ASP A 142 -23.79 -0.86 6.10
N ARG A 143 -22.99 -0.62 5.05
CA ARG A 143 -23.41 -0.27 3.68
C ARG A 143 -22.95 -1.29 2.63
N GLU A 144 -22.69 -2.54 3.01
CA GLU A 144 -22.14 -3.56 2.08
C GLU A 144 -23.05 -3.92 0.91
N SER A 145 -24.36 -3.68 1.07
CA SER A 145 -25.36 -3.86 0.00
C SER A 145 -25.10 -2.96 -1.20
N GLU A 146 -24.44 -1.81 -1.01
CA GLU A 146 -24.09 -0.87 -2.08
C GLU A 146 -22.84 -1.29 -2.85
N PHE A 147 -22.07 -2.25 -2.36
CA PHE A 147 -20.83 -2.65 -3.01
C PHE A 147 -21.12 -3.23 -4.40
N LYS A 148 -20.49 -2.65 -5.42
CA LYS A 148 -20.49 -3.09 -6.82
C LYS A 148 -19.05 -3.34 -7.31
N PRO A 149 -18.83 -4.30 -8.22
CA PRO A 149 -17.52 -4.51 -8.81
C PRO A 149 -17.21 -3.40 -9.82
N THR A 150 -15.95 -3.31 -10.23
CA THR A 150 -15.55 -2.58 -11.43
C THR A 150 -16.09 -3.33 -12.66
N GLU A 151 -16.96 -2.70 -13.44
CA GLU A 151 -17.68 -3.33 -14.56
C GLU A 151 -17.23 -2.85 -15.94
N TYR A 152 -16.64 -1.66 -16.00
CA TYR A 152 -16.27 -0.98 -17.24
C TYR A 152 -14.77 -0.89 -17.38
N TYR A 153 -14.26 -1.18 -18.58
CA TYR A 153 -12.84 -1.33 -18.88
C TYR A 153 -12.59 -1.24 -20.39
N ILE A 154 -11.33 -1.19 -20.79
CA ILE A 154 -10.88 -1.22 -22.18
C ILE A 154 -10.12 -2.53 -22.41
N THR A 155 -10.36 -3.20 -23.53
CA THR A 155 -9.50 -4.29 -24.00
C THR A 155 -8.69 -3.83 -25.20
N TYR A 156 -7.50 -4.38 -25.41
CA TYR A 156 -6.65 -4.01 -26.55
C TYR A 156 -5.82 -5.18 -27.06
N ASP A 157 -5.39 -5.09 -28.32
CA ASP A 157 -4.53 -6.06 -28.96
C ASP A 157 -3.63 -5.38 -30.02
N ILE A 158 -2.42 -5.90 -30.21
CA ILE A 158 -1.41 -5.32 -31.10
C ILE A 158 -0.93 -6.38 -32.08
N GLU A 159 -1.07 -6.07 -33.36
CA GLU A 159 -0.52 -6.88 -34.43
C GLU A 159 0.85 -6.35 -34.88
N THR A 160 1.77 -7.27 -35.14
CA THR A 160 3.18 -6.96 -35.40
C THR A 160 3.75 -7.70 -36.60
N PHE A 161 4.74 -7.11 -37.25
CA PHE A 161 5.64 -7.80 -38.18
C PHE A 161 6.90 -8.24 -37.45
N GLU A 162 7.47 -9.36 -37.87
CA GLU A 162 8.81 -9.76 -37.45
C GLU A 162 9.86 -9.21 -38.44
N LYS A 163 10.81 -8.42 -37.92
CA LYS A 163 11.99 -7.97 -38.67
C LYS A 163 13.22 -8.72 -38.19
N TYR A 164 13.74 -9.62 -39.01
CA TYR A 164 14.99 -10.32 -38.73
C TYR A 164 16.19 -9.37 -38.86
N ILE A 165 17.07 -9.39 -37.86
CA ILE A 165 18.24 -8.50 -37.81
C ILE A 165 19.55 -9.20 -37.42
N GLN A 166 19.49 -10.34 -36.72
CA GLN A 166 20.65 -11.11 -36.24
C GLN A 166 21.82 -10.23 -35.74
N GLN A 167 21.54 -9.37 -34.76
CA GLN A 167 22.52 -8.40 -34.27
C GLN A 167 23.11 -8.85 -32.93
N ASN A 168 24.43 -8.92 -32.84
CA ASN A 168 25.14 -9.21 -31.59
C ASN A 168 25.27 -7.93 -30.73
N TYR A 169 25.05 -8.09 -29.42
CA TYR A 169 25.20 -7.08 -28.38
C TYR A 169 26.16 -7.64 -27.32
N GLY A 170 27.45 -7.32 -27.45
CA GLY A 170 28.50 -7.92 -26.63
C GLY A 170 28.83 -9.35 -27.07
N GLU A 171 29.53 -10.10 -26.21
CA GLU A 171 29.99 -11.46 -26.52
C GLU A 171 28.90 -12.54 -26.31
N ASP A 172 27.93 -12.29 -25.41
CA ASP A 172 26.98 -13.30 -24.93
C ASP A 172 25.52 -13.07 -25.35
N SER A 173 25.22 -12.09 -26.19
CA SER A 173 23.82 -11.75 -26.52
C SER A 173 23.62 -11.43 -27.99
N THR A 174 22.63 -12.09 -28.60
CA THR A 174 22.22 -11.86 -29.98
C THR A 174 20.73 -11.56 -30.02
N VAL A 175 20.35 -10.44 -30.63
CA VAL A 175 18.96 -10.13 -30.95
C VAL A 175 18.65 -10.68 -32.33
N ILE A 176 17.78 -11.68 -32.38
CA ILE A 176 17.43 -12.39 -33.62
C ILE A 176 16.48 -11.55 -34.48
N SER A 177 15.47 -10.94 -33.85
CA SER A 177 14.44 -10.14 -34.53
C SER A 177 13.88 -9.03 -33.65
N TYR A 178 13.28 -8.02 -34.30
CA TYR A 178 12.43 -7.01 -33.68
C TYR A 178 10.99 -7.18 -34.12
N LEU A 179 10.05 -6.90 -33.22
CA LEU A 179 8.64 -6.80 -33.56
C LEU A 179 8.29 -5.35 -33.87
N ILE A 180 7.65 -5.13 -35.01
CA ILE A 180 7.21 -3.81 -35.46
C ILE A 180 5.68 -3.78 -35.43
N PRO A 181 5.05 -2.98 -34.57
CA PRO A 181 3.60 -2.87 -34.53
C PRO A 181 3.11 -2.21 -35.81
N TYR A 182 2.04 -2.77 -36.39
CA TYR A 182 1.42 -2.22 -37.60
C TYR A 182 -0.06 -1.95 -37.46
N CYS A 183 -0.73 -2.55 -36.48
CA CYS A 183 -2.15 -2.36 -36.22
C CYS A 183 -2.39 -2.54 -34.71
N ILE A 184 -3.18 -1.64 -34.13
CA ILE A 184 -3.61 -1.70 -32.73
C ILE A 184 -5.10 -1.46 -32.67
N ALA A 185 -5.81 -2.36 -32.01
CA ALA A 185 -7.25 -2.23 -31.80
C ALA A 185 -7.54 -2.10 -30.32
N SER A 186 -8.68 -1.48 -30.01
CA SER A 186 -9.25 -1.50 -28.67
C SER A 186 -10.75 -1.57 -28.71
N THR A 187 -11.31 -2.24 -27.72
CA THR A 187 -12.75 -2.27 -27.46
C THR A 187 -13.02 -1.66 -26.09
N VAL A 188 -13.88 -0.65 -26.08
CA VAL A 188 -14.31 0.06 -24.88
C VAL A 188 -15.64 -0.52 -24.43
N LYS A 189 -15.70 -0.97 -23.18
CA LYS A 189 -16.96 -1.31 -22.52
C LYS A 189 -17.26 -0.22 -21.49
N ASN A 190 -18.29 0.58 -21.78
CA ASN A 190 -18.77 1.64 -20.90
C ASN A 190 -20.28 1.44 -20.60
N LYS A 191 -20.89 2.34 -19.83
CA LYS A 191 -22.30 2.21 -19.43
C LYS A 191 -23.28 2.35 -20.60
N SER A 192 -22.88 3.08 -21.64
CA SER A 192 -23.72 3.35 -22.82
C SER A 192 -23.69 2.20 -23.84
N GLY A 193 -22.65 1.36 -23.80
CA GLY A 193 -22.53 0.22 -24.69
C GLY A 193 -21.09 -0.21 -24.92
N ILE A 194 -20.88 -0.88 -26.04
CA ILE A 194 -19.57 -1.39 -26.43
C ILE A 194 -19.26 -0.94 -27.83
N HIS A 195 -18.14 -0.24 -27.99
CA HIS A 195 -17.63 0.21 -29.28
C HIS A 195 -16.13 -0.09 -29.38
N SER A 196 -15.62 -0.07 -30.60
CA SER A 196 -14.22 -0.40 -30.88
C SER A 196 -13.61 0.63 -31.81
N PHE A 197 -12.30 0.80 -31.71
CA PHE A 197 -11.52 1.65 -32.59
C PHE A 197 -10.19 0.99 -32.93
N CYS A 198 -9.61 1.37 -34.05
CA CYS A 198 -8.40 0.76 -34.60
C CYS A 198 -7.52 1.82 -35.25
N TYR A 199 -6.22 1.73 -35.00
CA TYR A 199 -5.19 2.56 -35.61
C TYR A 199 -4.16 1.65 -36.28
N ASP A 200 -3.59 2.08 -37.41
CA ASP A 200 -2.58 1.30 -38.12
C ASP A 200 -1.45 2.18 -38.67
N ILE A 201 -0.41 1.52 -39.17
CA ILE A 201 0.85 2.11 -39.65
C ILE A 201 0.68 3.11 -40.79
N ARG A 202 -0.50 3.17 -41.45
CA ARG A 202 -0.77 4.18 -42.49
C ARG A 202 -0.96 5.58 -41.89
N GLN A 203 -1.13 5.68 -40.57
CA GLN A 203 -1.20 6.93 -39.83
C GLN A 203 0.13 7.19 -39.11
N ALA A 204 0.68 8.39 -39.24
CA ALA A 204 1.87 8.77 -38.49
C ALA A 204 1.58 8.77 -36.98
N ASP A 205 2.53 8.31 -36.17
CA ASP A 205 2.42 8.27 -34.70
C ASP A 205 1.16 7.55 -34.18
N PHE A 206 0.68 6.53 -34.91
CA PHE A 206 -0.59 5.85 -34.65
C PHE A 206 -0.72 5.27 -33.21
N LEU A 207 0.39 4.90 -32.57
CA LEU A 207 0.40 4.44 -31.17
C LEU A 207 0.16 5.58 -30.18
N ASP A 208 0.66 6.78 -30.45
CA ASP A 208 0.41 7.95 -29.62
C ASP A 208 -1.05 8.40 -29.77
N GLN A 209 -1.55 8.44 -31.01
CA GLN A 209 -2.97 8.72 -31.28
C GLN A 209 -3.90 7.70 -30.61
N TRP A 210 -3.57 6.41 -30.67
CA TRP A 210 -4.29 5.37 -29.95
C TRP A 210 -4.32 5.64 -28.44
N LEU A 211 -3.17 5.98 -27.85
CA LEU A 211 -3.07 6.20 -26.41
C LEU A 211 -3.83 7.46 -25.96
N ASP A 212 -3.84 8.52 -26.78
CA ASP A 212 -4.68 9.71 -26.59
C ASP A 212 -6.17 9.31 -26.56
N GLN A 213 -6.64 8.51 -27.53
CA GLN A 213 -8.01 8.01 -27.57
C GLN A 213 -8.34 7.15 -26.32
N VAL A 214 -7.43 6.27 -25.89
CA VAL A 214 -7.61 5.46 -24.66
C VAL A 214 -7.78 6.36 -23.43
N PHE A 215 -7.04 7.46 -23.33
CA PHE A 215 -7.19 8.42 -22.23
C PHE A 215 -8.52 9.19 -22.28
N GLU A 216 -9.00 9.55 -23.48
CA GLU A 216 -10.32 10.17 -23.64
C GLU A 216 -11.45 9.22 -23.21
N GLU A 217 -11.42 7.97 -23.66
CA GLU A 217 -12.40 6.94 -23.29
C GLU A 217 -12.36 6.62 -21.78
N ALA A 218 -11.16 6.66 -21.19
CA ALA A 218 -10.97 6.45 -19.76
C ALA A 218 -11.65 7.52 -18.89
N LYS A 219 -11.91 8.74 -19.41
CA LYS A 219 -12.72 9.75 -18.70
C LYS A 219 -14.13 9.22 -18.44
N GLN A 220 -14.76 8.65 -19.46
CA GLN A 220 -16.11 8.11 -19.35
C GLN A 220 -16.14 6.83 -18.51
N ILE A 221 -15.19 5.90 -18.69
CA ILE A 221 -15.13 4.68 -17.87
C ILE A 221 -14.93 5.00 -16.39
N LYS A 222 -14.09 5.99 -16.06
CA LYS A 222 -13.90 6.44 -14.68
C LYS A 222 -15.20 6.98 -14.09
N LYS A 223 -15.99 7.74 -14.87
CA LYS A 223 -17.30 8.24 -14.46
C LYS A 223 -18.29 7.10 -14.25
N ASP A 224 -18.33 6.14 -15.17
CA ASP A 224 -19.29 5.02 -15.14
C ASP A 224 -19.04 4.05 -13.98
N ASN A 225 -17.78 3.83 -13.61
CA ASN A 225 -17.42 3.02 -12.43
C ASN A 225 -17.57 3.79 -11.10
N LYS A 226 -17.75 5.12 -11.11
CA LYS A 226 -17.85 5.93 -9.89
C LYS A 226 -19.14 5.57 -9.12
N TYR A 227 -19.10 5.62 -7.80
CA TYR A 227 -20.31 5.61 -6.97
C TYR A 227 -20.94 7.01 -6.93
N ASP A 228 -22.28 7.07 -6.87
CA ASP A 228 -23.01 8.34 -6.83
C ASP A 228 -22.72 9.12 -5.54
N ASP A 229 -22.57 8.41 -4.42
CA ASP A 229 -22.12 9.01 -3.16
C ASP A 229 -20.61 9.29 -3.19
N GLU A 230 -20.26 10.57 -3.24
CA GLU A 230 -18.87 11.05 -3.29
C GLU A 230 -18.07 10.80 -2.01
N SER A 231 -18.74 10.50 -0.89
CA SER A 231 -18.06 10.17 0.37
C SER A 231 -17.43 8.77 0.35
N ILE A 232 -17.84 7.90 -0.58
CA ILE A 232 -17.31 6.54 -0.72
C ILE A 232 -15.91 6.60 -1.37
N PRO A 233 -14.83 6.25 -0.64
CA PRO A 233 -13.48 6.28 -1.18
C PRO A 233 -13.30 5.18 -2.23
N GLN A 234 -12.64 5.52 -3.35
CA GLN A 234 -12.45 4.63 -4.49
C GLN A 234 -11.05 4.76 -5.09
N HIS A 235 -10.57 3.67 -5.68
CA HIS A 235 -9.37 3.68 -6.52
C HIS A 235 -9.76 3.96 -7.97
N PHE A 236 -9.25 5.05 -8.53
CA PHE A 236 -9.60 5.52 -9.87
C PHE A 236 -8.57 5.08 -10.92
N GLU A 237 -8.32 3.77 -10.99
CA GLU A 237 -7.47 3.16 -12.01
C GLU A 237 -8.37 2.50 -13.07
N VAL A 238 -8.37 3.03 -14.30
CA VAL A 238 -9.14 2.46 -15.42
C VAL A 238 -8.42 1.22 -15.96
N PRO A 239 -9.04 0.03 -15.94
CA PRO A 239 -8.40 -1.19 -16.43
C PRO A 239 -8.27 -1.16 -17.95
N VAL A 240 -7.06 -1.42 -18.45
CA VAL A 240 -6.75 -1.61 -19.88
C VAL A 240 -6.14 -3.00 -20.03
N ILE A 241 -6.88 -3.90 -20.66
CA ILE A 241 -6.67 -5.35 -20.54
C ILE A 241 -6.27 -5.93 -21.91
N GLY A 242 -5.05 -6.44 -22.02
CA GLY A 242 -4.62 -7.19 -23.20
C GLY A 242 -4.65 -8.70 -22.95
N PHE A 243 -4.46 -9.50 -23.99
CA PHE A 243 -4.39 -10.97 -23.86
C PHE A 243 -2.97 -11.47 -24.14
N ASN A 244 -2.32 -12.08 -23.15
CA ASN A 244 -0.89 -12.45 -23.26
C ASN A 244 0.03 -11.23 -23.53
N SER A 245 -0.43 -10.05 -23.11
CA SER A 245 0.16 -8.75 -23.40
C SER A 245 1.34 -8.39 -22.48
N ALA A 246 1.45 -9.03 -21.31
CA ALA A 246 2.45 -8.69 -20.30
C ALA A 246 3.89 -8.82 -20.82
N LYS A 247 4.13 -9.75 -21.75
CA LYS A 247 5.45 -9.98 -22.34
C LYS A 247 5.67 -9.18 -23.62
N PHE A 248 4.64 -9.06 -24.46
CA PHE A 248 4.78 -8.58 -25.83
C PHE A 248 4.21 -7.17 -25.97
N ASP A 249 2.90 -7.01 -25.95
CA ASP A 249 2.25 -5.76 -26.35
C ASP A 249 2.63 -4.58 -25.46
N VAL A 250 2.69 -4.80 -24.15
CA VAL A 250 3.08 -3.75 -23.20
C VAL A 250 4.51 -3.28 -23.45
N SER A 251 5.40 -4.18 -23.87
CA SER A 251 6.79 -3.83 -24.21
C SER A 251 6.88 -2.97 -25.47
N LEU A 252 5.96 -3.17 -26.43
CA LEU A 252 5.91 -2.42 -27.68
C LEU A 252 5.43 -1.00 -27.48
N VAL A 253 4.39 -0.80 -26.68
CA VAL A 253 3.90 0.54 -26.34
C VAL A 253 4.74 1.23 -25.26
N PHE A 254 5.68 0.53 -24.62
CA PHE A 254 6.44 1.04 -23.48
C PHE A 254 7.16 2.36 -23.77
N LYS A 255 7.66 2.54 -25.00
CA LYS A 255 8.28 3.79 -25.45
C LYS A 255 7.26 4.94 -25.46
N ASN A 256 6.08 4.70 -26.01
CA ASN A 256 4.96 5.65 -26.06
C ASN A 256 4.37 5.94 -24.67
N LEU A 257 4.45 5.01 -23.71
CA LEU A 257 4.03 5.24 -22.31
C LEU A 257 4.87 6.30 -21.58
N LYS A 258 6.00 6.76 -22.15
CA LYS A 258 6.81 7.87 -21.65
C LYS A 258 6.70 9.07 -22.59
N SER A 259 5.66 9.87 -22.40
CA SER A 259 5.36 11.05 -23.23
C SER A 259 5.47 12.38 -22.46
N LYS A 260 5.31 13.50 -23.18
CA LYS A 260 5.08 14.81 -22.58
C LYS A 260 3.74 14.88 -21.83
N ASN A 261 2.72 14.11 -22.24
CA ASN A 261 1.36 14.21 -21.69
C ASN A 261 1.08 13.25 -20.52
N TRP A 262 1.83 12.14 -20.39
CA TRP A 262 1.66 11.16 -19.32
C TRP A 262 2.99 10.59 -18.82
N ARG A 263 2.94 9.89 -17.68
CA ARG A 263 4.11 9.19 -17.12
C ARG A 263 3.73 7.87 -16.49
N ILE A 264 4.67 6.92 -16.53
CA ILE A 264 4.59 5.68 -15.75
C ILE A 264 4.76 6.03 -14.27
N VAL A 265 3.76 5.67 -13.45
CA VAL A 265 3.78 5.86 -11.99
C VAL A 265 4.14 4.57 -11.27
N LYS A 266 3.85 3.42 -11.88
CA LYS A 266 4.12 2.12 -11.29
C LYS A 266 4.42 1.09 -12.38
N HIS A 267 5.41 0.25 -12.13
CA HIS A 267 5.75 -0.90 -12.96
C HIS A 267 5.97 -2.10 -12.05
N ILE A 268 5.21 -3.17 -12.24
CA ILE A 268 5.41 -4.46 -11.58
C ILE A 268 5.74 -5.49 -12.64
N GLY A 269 6.90 -6.12 -12.53
CA GLY A 269 7.39 -7.05 -13.54
C GLY A 269 8.89 -7.22 -13.51
N SER A 270 9.40 -8.10 -14.38
CA SER A 270 10.81 -8.08 -14.78
C SER A 270 10.98 -7.06 -15.92
N GLY A 271 12.22 -6.81 -16.35
CA GLY A 271 12.47 -6.01 -17.56
C GLY A 271 11.86 -6.61 -18.84
N THR A 272 11.49 -7.89 -18.82
CA THR A 272 10.97 -8.66 -19.97
C THR A 272 9.48 -9.02 -19.85
N VAL A 273 8.87 -8.85 -18.68
CA VAL A 273 7.46 -9.17 -18.43
C VAL A 273 6.87 -8.14 -17.49
N ALA A 274 6.05 -7.24 -18.03
CA ALA A 274 5.31 -6.23 -17.31
C ALA A 274 3.96 -6.79 -16.86
N LYS A 275 3.88 -7.33 -15.63
CA LYS A 275 2.64 -7.86 -15.05
C LYS A 275 1.58 -6.78 -14.83
N GLN A 276 2.03 -5.56 -14.51
CA GLN A 276 1.16 -4.40 -14.36
C GLN A 276 1.96 -3.12 -14.65
N ILE A 277 1.35 -2.21 -15.41
CA ILE A 277 1.84 -0.83 -15.56
C ILE A 277 0.72 0.14 -15.21
N ILE A 278 1.03 1.16 -14.41
CA ILE A 278 0.14 2.28 -14.17
C ILE A 278 0.71 3.51 -14.85
N VAL A 279 -0.07 4.08 -15.76
CA VAL A 279 0.28 5.29 -16.51
C VAL A 279 -0.67 6.39 -16.07
N ARG A 280 -0.15 7.56 -15.74
CA ARG A 280 -0.94 8.71 -15.29
C ARG A 280 -0.82 9.86 -16.27
N HIS A 281 -1.95 10.37 -16.74
CA HIS A 281 -2.01 11.63 -17.48
C HIS A 281 -1.58 12.79 -16.58
N LYS A 282 -0.72 13.67 -17.07
CA LYS A 282 -0.13 14.75 -16.25
C LYS A 282 -1.18 15.79 -15.87
N ASP A 283 -2.05 16.18 -16.79
CA ASP A 283 -3.07 17.22 -16.55
C ASP A 283 -4.35 16.68 -15.90
N THR A 284 -5.02 15.71 -16.52
CA THR A 284 -6.30 15.16 -16.01
C THR A 284 -6.14 14.25 -14.78
N HIS A 285 -4.90 13.85 -14.46
CA HIS A 285 -4.57 12.89 -13.39
C HIS A 285 -5.24 11.50 -13.51
N ILE A 286 -5.88 11.19 -14.64
CA ILE A 286 -6.44 9.87 -14.91
C ILE A 286 -5.33 8.83 -14.94
N GLN A 287 -5.61 7.66 -14.38
CA GLN A 287 -4.67 6.55 -14.33
C GLN A 287 -5.21 5.37 -15.15
N LEU A 288 -4.43 4.93 -16.13
CA LEU A 288 -4.64 3.68 -16.86
C LEU A 288 -3.85 2.58 -16.18
N ARG A 289 -4.48 1.41 -15.99
CA ARG A 289 -3.88 0.22 -15.41
C ARG A 289 -3.81 -0.87 -16.46
N PHE A 290 -2.65 -0.99 -17.09
CA PHE A 290 -2.36 -2.05 -18.05
C PHE A 290 -2.15 -3.37 -17.33
N VAL A 291 -2.95 -4.38 -17.67
CA VAL A 291 -2.89 -5.73 -17.14
C VAL A 291 -3.15 -6.75 -18.25
N ASP A 292 -2.68 -7.98 -18.02
CA ASP A 292 -2.90 -9.10 -18.92
C ASP A 292 -4.06 -9.95 -18.41
N ALA A 293 -5.04 -10.27 -19.25
CA ALA A 293 -6.15 -11.15 -18.92
C ALA A 293 -5.68 -12.52 -18.37
N LEU A 294 -4.54 -13.03 -18.83
CA LEU A 294 -3.95 -14.29 -18.36
C LEU A 294 -3.49 -14.23 -16.90
N ILE A 295 -3.38 -13.06 -16.28
CA ILE A 295 -3.12 -12.98 -14.83
C ILE A 295 -4.32 -13.46 -13.99
N TYR A 296 -5.51 -13.51 -14.62
CA TYR A 296 -6.77 -13.95 -14.04
C TYR A 296 -7.18 -15.35 -14.48
N CYS A 297 -6.37 -16.09 -15.23
CA CYS A 297 -6.70 -17.47 -15.61
C CYS A 297 -5.44 -18.31 -15.80
N THR A 298 -5.62 -19.60 -16.10
CA THR A 298 -4.49 -20.47 -16.46
C THR A 298 -4.01 -20.15 -17.88
N LYS A 299 -2.74 -20.43 -18.17
CA LYS A 299 -2.17 -20.19 -19.50
C LYS A 299 -2.97 -20.93 -20.57
N MET A 300 -3.63 -20.17 -21.44
CA MET A 300 -4.45 -20.70 -22.52
C MET A 300 -4.42 -19.78 -23.75
N THR A 301 -4.92 -20.25 -24.88
CA THR A 301 -5.07 -19.42 -26.08
C THR A 301 -6.34 -18.59 -25.98
N LEU A 302 -6.39 -17.45 -26.68
CA LEU A 302 -7.61 -16.61 -26.73
C LEU A 302 -8.83 -17.42 -27.18
N LYS A 303 -8.67 -18.31 -28.16
CA LYS A 303 -9.72 -19.23 -28.60
C LYS A 303 -10.26 -20.12 -27.46
N LYS A 304 -9.38 -20.66 -26.61
CA LYS A 304 -9.80 -21.46 -25.44
C LYS A 304 -10.44 -20.58 -24.36
N PHE A 305 -9.91 -19.38 -24.14
CA PHE A 305 -10.46 -18.40 -23.19
C PHE A 305 -11.92 -18.07 -23.50
N VAL A 306 -12.23 -17.75 -24.76
CA VAL A 306 -13.59 -17.44 -25.20
C VAL A 306 -14.51 -18.65 -25.12
N ARG A 307 -14.03 -19.84 -25.50
CA ARG A 307 -14.84 -21.07 -25.45
C ARG A 307 -15.12 -21.52 -24.01
N ASP A 308 -14.08 -21.64 -23.19
CA ASP A 308 -14.14 -22.32 -21.89
C ASP A 308 -14.63 -21.37 -20.78
N ILE A 309 -14.40 -20.06 -20.90
CA ILE A 309 -14.80 -19.05 -19.91
C ILE A 309 -15.91 -18.15 -20.44
N GLY A 310 -15.90 -17.82 -21.74
CA GLY A 310 -16.92 -16.96 -22.35
C GLY A 310 -18.24 -17.68 -22.59
N GLY A 311 -18.25 -19.00 -22.79
CA GLY A 311 -19.45 -19.75 -23.13
C GLY A 311 -19.70 -19.88 -24.64
N GLY A 312 -18.77 -19.39 -25.47
CA GLY A 312 -18.70 -19.70 -26.90
C GLY A 312 -19.64 -18.91 -27.82
N THR A 313 -20.21 -17.78 -27.38
CA THR A 313 -21.12 -16.98 -28.22
C THR A 313 -20.41 -16.34 -29.42
N MET A 314 -19.16 -15.93 -29.23
CA MET A 314 -18.30 -15.40 -30.30
C MET A 314 -17.13 -16.36 -30.57
N THR A 315 -16.64 -16.37 -31.81
CA THR A 315 -15.49 -17.18 -32.20
C THR A 315 -14.33 -16.31 -32.63
N LYS A 316 -13.10 -16.78 -32.37
CA LYS A 316 -11.88 -16.15 -32.87
C LYS A 316 -11.80 -16.38 -34.39
N GLY A 317 -11.59 -15.30 -35.14
CA GLY A 317 -11.41 -15.32 -36.59
C GLY A 317 -10.11 -16.02 -37.03
N ARG A 318 -9.85 -16.02 -38.34
CA ARG A 318 -8.60 -16.54 -38.92
C ARG A 318 -7.94 -15.45 -39.75
N PHE A 319 -6.66 -15.21 -39.52
CA PHE A 319 -5.85 -14.26 -40.29
C PHE A 319 -4.46 -14.86 -40.55
N PRO A 320 -3.88 -14.71 -41.75
CA PRO A 320 -2.60 -15.31 -42.11
C PRO A 320 -1.41 -14.42 -41.71
N TYR A 321 -1.15 -14.27 -40.41
CA TYR A 321 -0.09 -13.39 -39.91
C TYR A 321 1.33 -13.78 -40.37
N GLU A 322 1.60 -15.06 -40.65
CA GLU A 322 2.92 -15.52 -41.15
C GLU A 322 3.16 -15.13 -42.62
N TYR A 323 2.10 -14.81 -43.37
CA TYR A 323 2.20 -14.44 -44.79
C TYR A 323 2.59 -12.97 -44.98
N ILE A 324 2.24 -12.12 -44.00
CA ILE A 324 2.52 -10.68 -44.03
C ILE A 324 3.83 -10.40 -43.29
N ASN A 325 4.72 -9.63 -43.92
CA ASN A 325 5.99 -9.21 -43.37
C ASN A 325 6.31 -7.76 -43.75
N ILE A 326 7.43 -7.25 -43.23
CA ILE A 326 7.85 -5.86 -43.41
C ILE A 326 8.04 -5.46 -44.89
N ASP A 327 8.36 -6.42 -45.76
CA ASP A 327 8.67 -6.17 -47.16
C ASP A 327 7.42 -6.20 -48.05
N ASN A 328 6.38 -6.95 -47.66
CA ASN A 328 5.20 -7.16 -48.51
C ASN A 328 3.89 -6.58 -47.96
N TYR A 329 3.84 -6.10 -46.71
CA TYR A 329 2.58 -5.75 -46.05
C TYR A 329 1.76 -4.72 -46.83
N ALA A 330 2.41 -3.67 -47.36
CA ALA A 330 1.71 -2.60 -48.08
C ALA A 330 1.02 -3.18 -49.33
N THR A 331 1.78 -3.90 -50.15
CA THR A 331 1.27 -4.49 -51.39
C THR A 331 0.27 -5.61 -51.15
N GLU A 332 0.48 -6.46 -50.13
CA GLU A 332 -0.40 -7.60 -49.88
C GLU A 332 -1.70 -7.19 -49.19
N LEU A 333 -1.69 -6.18 -48.32
CA LEU A 333 -2.89 -5.72 -47.61
C LEU A 333 -3.76 -4.76 -48.43
N ASP A 334 -3.20 -4.08 -49.44
CA ASP A 334 -3.97 -3.21 -50.36
C ASP A 334 -4.79 -3.99 -51.40
N LYS A 335 -4.56 -5.30 -51.54
CA LYS A 335 -5.31 -6.16 -52.47
C LYS A 335 -6.77 -6.34 -52.04
N SER A 336 -7.66 -6.37 -53.02
CA SER A 336 -9.09 -6.66 -52.85
C SER A 336 -9.46 -8.14 -52.95
N GLU A 337 -8.58 -8.97 -53.50
CA GLU A 337 -8.77 -10.42 -53.54
C GLU A 337 -8.53 -11.05 -52.15
N PRO A 338 -9.19 -12.16 -51.80
CA PRO A 338 -8.92 -12.88 -50.55
C PRO A 338 -7.49 -13.44 -50.51
N PHE A 339 -7.00 -13.78 -49.33
CA PHE A 339 -5.73 -14.47 -49.17
C PHE A 339 -5.80 -15.86 -49.80
N PRO A 340 -4.73 -16.29 -50.52
CA PRO A 340 -4.65 -17.64 -51.05
C PRO A 340 -4.56 -18.65 -49.91
N ARG A 341 -4.93 -19.92 -50.17
CA ARG A 341 -5.03 -20.94 -49.12
C ARG A 341 -3.68 -21.20 -48.43
N GLU A 342 -2.60 -21.12 -49.19
CA GLU A 342 -1.21 -21.32 -48.75
C GLU A 342 -0.76 -20.22 -47.77
N ALA A 343 -1.41 -19.05 -47.77
CA ALA A 343 -1.12 -17.99 -46.80
C ALA A 343 -1.40 -18.43 -45.35
N PHE A 344 -2.26 -19.43 -45.15
CA PHE A 344 -2.60 -19.96 -43.83
C PHE A 344 -1.69 -21.10 -43.38
N ASP A 345 -0.68 -21.46 -44.16
CA ASP A 345 0.25 -22.52 -43.79
C ASP A 345 1.14 -22.08 -42.63
N ASN A 346 1.06 -22.82 -41.53
CA ASN A 346 1.88 -22.60 -40.36
C ASN A 346 3.16 -23.43 -40.46
N LYS A 347 4.28 -22.76 -40.78
CA LYS A 347 5.57 -23.45 -40.99
C LYS A 347 6.08 -24.11 -39.71
N LEU A 348 5.87 -23.45 -38.57
CA LEU A 348 6.35 -23.92 -37.26
C LEU A 348 5.65 -25.20 -36.78
N LYS A 349 4.35 -25.33 -37.06
CA LYS A 349 3.52 -26.47 -36.64
C LYS A 349 3.34 -27.51 -37.75
N ASN A 350 3.86 -27.22 -38.94
CA ASN A 350 3.64 -27.99 -40.16
C ASN A 350 2.14 -28.30 -40.37
N LYS A 351 1.30 -27.25 -40.36
CA LYS A 351 -0.16 -27.36 -40.47
C LYS A 351 -0.68 -26.41 -41.52
N SER A 352 -1.52 -26.93 -42.41
CA SER A 352 -2.29 -26.15 -43.38
C SER A 352 -3.75 -26.02 -42.93
N ILE A 353 -4.45 -25.05 -43.53
CA ILE A 353 -5.89 -24.91 -43.33
C ILE A 353 -6.65 -26.00 -44.11
N SER A 354 -7.65 -26.60 -43.48
CA SER A 354 -8.56 -27.56 -44.13
C SER A 354 -9.49 -26.84 -45.10
N GLU A 355 -9.87 -27.50 -46.19
CA GLU A 355 -10.75 -26.92 -47.23
C GLU A 355 -12.03 -26.30 -46.65
N ALA A 356 -12.75 -27.02 -45.79
CA ALA A 356 -13.96 -26.48 -45.15
C ALA A 356 -13.73 -25.15 -44.39
N LYS A 357 -12.58 -25.01 -43.72
CA LYS A 357 -12.24 -23.78 -42.98
C LYS A 357 -11.78 -22.66 -43.89
N TYR A 358 -11.23 -22.98 -45.06
CA TYR A 358 -10.87 -22.01 -46.06
C TYR A 358 -12.12 -21.45 -46.74
N GLN A 359 -13.12 -22.30 -47.01
CA GLN A 359 -14.43 -21.85 -47.50
C GLN A 359 -15.12 -20.91 -46.48
N GLU A 360 -15.09 -21.23 -45.18
CA GLU A 360 -15.55 -20.32 -44.12
C GLU A 360 -14.83 -18.97 -44.18
N TYR A 361 -13.51 -18.98 -44.43
CA TYR A 361 -12.72 -17.76 -44.56
C TYR A 361 -13.12 -16.92 -45.78
N LEU A 362 -13.36 -17.54 -46.94
CA LEU A 362 -13.75 -16.81 -48.16
C LEU A 362 -15.07 -16.06 -47.99
N VAL A 363 -16.06 -16.69 -47.32
CA VAL A 363 -17.34 -16.06 -46.99
C VAL A 363 -17.15 -14.83 -46.11
N GLU A 364 -16.25 -14.91 -45.12
CA GLU A 364 -15.93 -13.78 -44.25
C GLU A 364 -15.15 -12.69 -44.98
N ALA A 365 -14.15 -13.07 -45.79
CA ALA A 365 -13.32 -12.16 -46.55
C ALA A 365 -14.11 -11.32 -47.55
N ALA A 366 -15.16 -11.89 -48.16
CA ALA A 366 -16.04 -11.20 -49.10
C ALA A 366 -16.79 -9.99 -48.51
N LYS A 367 -16.83 -9.85 -47.17
CA LYS A 367 -17.42 -8.69 -46.49
C LYS A 367 -16.54 -7.44 -46.53
N PHE A 368 -15.27 -7.57 -46.94
CA PHE A 368 -14.27 -6.52 -46.87
C PHE A 368 -13.80 -6.12 -48.27
N THR A 369 -13.60 -4.82 -48.50
CA THR A 369 -13.13 -4.30 -49.78
C THR A 369 -11.64 -4.56 -50.00
N THR A 370 -10.85 -4.49 -48.93
CA THR A 370 -9.41 -4.73 -48.95
C THR A 370 -9.01 -5.68 -47.83
N ARG A 371 -7.86 -6.35 -48.00
CA ARG A 371 -7.25 -7.14 -46.92
C ARG A 371 -6.87 -6.28 -45.70
N TRP A 372 -6.65 -4.97 -45.87
CA TRP A 372 -6.54 -3.99 -44.78
C TRP A 372 -7.81 -3.90 -43.94
N ASP A 373 -8.97 -3.80 -44.58
CA ASP A 373 -10.25 -3.73 -43.87
C ASP A 373 -10.52 -5.02 -43.11
N GLN A 374 -10.16 -6.17 -43.72
CA GLN A 374 -10.17 -7.46 -43.06
C GLN A 374 -9.22 -7.50 -41.85
N ALA A 375 -7.98 -7.01 -41.97
CA ALA A 375 -7.01 -6.98 -40.88
C ALA A 375 -7.47 -6.11 -39.70
N ARG A 376 -8.03 -4.92 -39.98
CA ARG A 376 -8.63 -4.05 -38.96
C ARG A 376 -9.80 -4.73 -38.25
N SER A 377 -10.72 -5.31 -39.02
CA SER A 377 -11.87 -6.02 -38.46
C SER A 377 -11.46 -7.22 -37.61
N TYR A 378 -10.42 -7.95 -38.04
CA TYR A 378 -9.85 -9.08 -37.29
C TYR A 378 -9.29 -8.62 -35.94
N ASN A 379 -8.46 -7.58 -35.93
CA ASN A 379 -7.85 -7.07 -34.70
C ASN A 379 -8.94 -6.53 -33.73
N ILE A 380 -9.93 -5.80 -34.26
CA ILE A 380 -11.12 -5.39 -33.49
C ILE A 380 -11.83 -6.61 -32.89
N GLN A 381 -12.05 -7.67 -33.67
CA GLN A 381 -12.69 -8.89 -33.19
C GLN A 381 -11.93 -9.52 -32.02
N ASP A 382 -10.60 -9.62 -32.11
CA ASP A 382 -9.77 -10.18 -31.03
C ASP A 382 -9.89 -9.39 -29.73
N THR A 383 -10.06 -8.06 -29.80
CA THR A 383 -10.36 -7.26 -28.61
C THR A 383 -11.78 -7.43 -28.09
N ARG A 384 -12.76 -7.57 -29.00
CA ARG A 384 -14.19 -7.67 -28.69
C ARG A 384 -14.55 -8.98 -28.00
N ILE A 385 -13.98 -10.09 -28.46
CA ILE A 385 -14.27 -11.43 -27.92
C ILE A 385 -13.74 -11.63 -26.49
N MET A 386 -12.84 -10.76 -26.01
CA MET A 386 -12.38 -10.78 -24.62
C MET A 386 -13.45 -10.29 -23.63
N ILE A 387 -14.45 -9.52 -24.06
CA ILE A 387 -15.40 -8.88 -23.15
C ILE A 387 -16.18 -9.91 -22.32
N GLU A 388 -16.87 -10.83 -22.99
CA GLU A 388 -17.71 -11.84 -22.33
C GLU A 388 -16.96 -12.72 -21.31
N PRO A 389 -15.81 -13.33 -21.64
CA PRO A 389 -15.06 -14.12 -20.66
C PRO A 389 -14.54 -13.27 -19.49
N ILE A 390 -14.12 -12.02 -19.70
CA ILE A 390 -13.72 -11.13 -18.59
C ILE A 390 -14.93 -10.84 -17.69
N ASP A 391 -16.10 -10.54 -18.26
CA ASP A 391 -17.34 -10.32 -17.50
C ASP A 391 -17.75 -11.55 -16.69
N ASN A 392 -17.60 -12.75 -17.26
CA ASN A 392 -17.86 -13.99 -16.54
C ASN A 392 -16.90 -14.18 -15.37
N LEU A 393 -15.61 -13.84 -15.52
CA LEU A 393 -14.65 -13.86 -14.41
C LEU A 393 -14.99 -12.83 -13.33
N ILE A 394 -15.37 -11.60 -13.71
CA ILE A 394 -15.81 -10.56 -12.77
C ILE A 394 -17.01 -11.07 -11.96
N LYS A 395 -18.05 -11.58 -12.64
CA LYS A 395 -19.24 -12.15 -12.00
C LYS A 395 -18.88 -13.31 -11.07
N MET A 396 -17.99 -14.21 -11.51
CA MET A 396 -17.56 -15.38 -10.73
C MET A 396 -16.86 -14.96 -9.42
N MET A 397 -15.94 -14.00 -9.49
CA MET A 397 -15.24 -13.48 -8.30
C MET A 397 -16.18 -12.69 -7.38
N PHE A 398 -17.11 -11.94 -7.97
CA PHE A 398 -18.01 -11.08 -7.22
C PHE A 398 -19.05 -11.85 -6.39
N LYS A 399 -19.32 -13.13 -6.70
CA LYS A 399 -20.07 -14.05 -5.81
C LYS A 399 -19.50 -14.10 -4.38
N TYR A 400 -18.20 -13.83 -4.22
CA TYR A 400 -17.49 -13.77 -2.95
C TYR A 400 -17.21 -12.33 -2.48
N LYS A 401 -17.92 -11.33 -3.01
CA LYS A 401 -17.68 -9.89 -2.74
C LYS A 401 -16.24 -9.45 -3.02
N ILE A 402 -15.63 -10.01 -4.06
CA ILE A 402 -14.29 -9.64 -4.52
C ILE A 402 -14.39 -8.94 -5.87
N ASP A 403 -13.91 -7.69 -5.90
CA ASP A 403 -13.67 -6.97 -7.15
C ASP A 403 -12.38 -7.49 -7.80
N MET A 404 -12.53 -8.27 -8.87
CA MET A 404 -11.42 -8.88 -9.59
C MET A 404 -10.45 -7.85 -10.18
N LEU A 405 -10.95 -6.77 -10.77
CA LEU A 405 -10.13 -5.81 -11.52
C LEU A 405 -9.34 -4.88 -10.60
N ILE A 406 -9.74 -4.76 -9.32
CA ILE A 406 -8.93 -4.12 -8.28
C ILE A 406 -7.82 -5.05 -7.78
N MET A 407 -8.10 -6.36 -7.67
CA MET A 407 -7.08 -7.36 -7.33
C MET A 407 -6.02 -7.47 -8.43
N PHE A 408 -4.83 -7.95 -8.05
CA PHE A 408 -3.68 -8.05 -8.95
C PHE A 408 -3.71 -9.33 -9.81
N SER A 409 -4.25 -10.43 -9.31
CA SER A 409 -4.21 -11.73 -9.99
C SER A 409 -5.27 -12.69 -9.47
N MET A 410 -5.50 -13.78 -10.22
CA MET A 410 -6.35 -14.89 -9.76
C MET A 410 -5.87 -15.45 -8.41
N SER A 411 -4.55 -15.57 -8.21
CA SER A 411 -4.01 -16.04 -6.94
C SER A 411 -4.33 -15.10 -5.77
N GLN A 412 -4.38 -13.79 -6.01
CA GLN A 412 -4.81 -12.84 -4.99
C GLN A 412 -6.31 -12.96 -4.72
N CYS A 413 -7.14 -13.13 -5.76
CA CYS A 413 -8.57 -13.39 -5.59
C CYS A 413 -8.82 -14.67 -4.79
N ALA A 414 -8.19 -15.79 -5.16
CA ALA A 414 -8.30 -17.05 -4.43
C ALA A 414 -7.83 -16.92 -2.96
N ASN A 415 -6.75 -16.17 -2.70
CA ASN A 415 -6.35 -15.85 -1.33
C ASN A 415 -7.43 -15.05 -0.60
N ALA A 416 -8.02 -14.03 -1.24
CA ALA A 416 -9.11 -13.26 -0.64
C ALA A 416 -10.32 -14.16 -0.30
N ILE A 417 -10.75 -15.04 -1.21
CA ILE A 417 -11.84 -16.01 -0.96
C ILE A 417 -11.50 -16.89 0.23
N LYS A 418 -10.33 -17.54 0.21
CA LYS A 418 -9.88 -18.44 1.29
C LYS A 418 -9.92 -17.76 2.66
N TYR A 419 -9.40 -16.54 2.74
CA TYR A 419 -9.39 -15.80 4.00
C TYR A 419 -10.74 -15.14 4.30
N SER A 420 -11.67 -15.00 3.35
CA SER A 420 -13.04 -14.62 3.66
C SER A 420 -13.70 -15.69 4.53
N SER A 421 -13.60 -16.95 4.11
CA SER A 421 -14.18 -18.08 4.85
C SER A 421 -13.68 -18.22 6.29
N ALA A 422 -12.41 -17.86 6.55
CA ALA A 422 -11.86 -17.87 7.92
C ALA A 422 -12.48 -16.79 8.83
N TYR A 423 -13.13 -15.78 8.25
CA TYR A 423 -13.72 -14.63 8.93
C TYR A 423 -15.26 -14.58 8.78
N ASP A 424 -15.92 -15.64 8.33
CA ASP A 424 -17.39 -15.64 8.14
C ASP A 424 -18.18 -15.31 9.41
N ASN A 425 -17.63 -15.63 10.60
CA ASN A 425 -18.23 -15.32 11.91
C ASN A 425 -17.75 -13.98 12.51
N PHE A 426 -16.95 -13.21 11.78
CA PHE A 426 -16.49 -11.91 12.21
C PHE A 426 -17.63 -10.88 12.14
N LYS A 427 -17.79 -10.11 13.21
CA LYS A 427 -18.75 -9.02 13.37
C LYS A 427 -18.01 -7.83 13.94
N MET A 428 -18.27 -6.65 13.38
CA MET A 428 -17.61 -5.41 13.79
C MET A 428 -17.75 -5.10 15.29
N ASN A 429 -18.92 -5.42 15.87
CA ASN A 429 -19.20 -5.23 17.30
C ASN A 429 -19.18 -6.55 18.10
N GLY A 430 -18.54 -7.60 17.59
CA GLY A 430 -18.42 -8.87 18.30
C GLY A 430 -17.55 -8.77 19.55
N ASP A 431 -17.86 -9.60 20.56
CA ASP A 431 -17.00 -9.72 21.74
C ASP A 431 -15.88 -10.74 21.49
N TYR A 432 -14.69 -10.22 21.22
CA TYR A 432 -13.46 -10.99 21.03
C TYR A 432 -12.44 -10.75 22.14
N ASN A 433 -12.89 -10.29 23.31
CA ASN A 433 -12.01 -10.17 24.46
C ASN A 433 -11.58 -11.56 24.92
N LEU A 434 -10.29 -11.73 25.22
CA LEU A 434 -9.84 -12.85 26.03
C LEU A 434 -10.30 -12.61 27.47
N GLU A 435 -10.60 -13.69 28.21
CA GLU A 435 -10.95 -13.56 29.63
C GLU A 435 -9.81 -12.88 30.38
N ASP A 436 -10.11 -11.71 30.93
CA ASP A 436 -9.16 -10.92 31.71
C ASP A 436 -9.37 -11.27 33.19
N THR A 437 -8.35 -11.88 33.79
CA THR A 437 -8.32 -12.18 35.24
C THR A 437 -7.86 -10.97 36.06
N ASP A 438 -7.44 -9.88 35.40
CA ASP A 438 -7.03 -8.66 36.10
C ASP A 438 -8.23 -8.00 36.80
N LYS A 439 -7.95 -7.45 37.99
CA LYS A 439 -8.95 -6.69 38.75
C LYS A 439 -9.39 -5.45 37.95
N PRO A 440 -10.67 -5.05 38.06
CA PRO A 440 -11.13 -3.76 37.56
C PRO A 440 -10.21 -2.62 38.02
N ILE A 441 -10.04 -1.61 37.16
CA ILE A 441 -9.30 -0.41 37.53
C ILE A 441 -9.94 0.24 38.76
N ASN A 442 -9.10 0.73 39.68
CA ASN A 442 -9.49 1.67 40.72
C ASN A 442 -8.51 2.83 40.64
N ILE A 443 -8.91 3.93 40.01
CA ILE A 443 -8.03 5.07 39.79
C ILE A 443 -7.84 5.86 41.09
N THR A 444 -6.61 6.34 41.31
CA THR A 444 -6.29 7.17 42.47
C THR A 444 -6.42 8.65 42.13
N MET A 445 -6.63 9.50 43.14
CA MET A 445 -6.66 10.97 42.94
C MET A 445 -5.38 11.49 42.24
N PRO A 446 -4.14 11.08 42.62
CA PRO A 446 -2.94 11.49 41.91
C PRO A 446 -2.91 11.09 40.42
N TYR A 447 -3.44 9.90 40.09
CA TYR A 447 -3.55 9.47 38.70
C TYR A 447 -4.51 10.39 37.93
N TRP A 448 -5.66 10.71 38.52
CA TRP A 448 -6.65 11.59 37.92
C TRP A 448 -6.12 13.02 37.72
N THR A 449 -5.47 13.58 38.74
CA THR A 449 -4.80 14.90 38.67
C THR A 449 -3.82 14.95 37.50
N ALA A 450 -2.92 13.97 37.40
CA ALA A 450 -1.95 13.91 36.31
C ALA A 450 -2.62 13.79 34.91
N LYS A 451 -3.80 13.15 34.83
CA LYS A 451 -4.57 13.08 33.58
C LYS A 451 -5.19 14.42 33.21
N VAL A 452 -5.87 15.08 34.16
CA VAL A 452 -6.50 16.39 33.96
C VAL A 452 -5.46 17.43 33.53
N GLU A 453 -4.32 17.49 34.22
CA GLU A 453 -3.21 18.38 33.86
C GLU A 453 -2.72 18.11 32.42
N SER A 454 -2.58 16.83 32.05
CA SER A 454 -2.20 16.45 30.69
C SER A 454 -3.23 16.85 29.64
N TYR A 455 -4.53 16.80 29.96
CA TYR A 455 -5.60 17.21 29.05
C TYR A 455 -5.62 18.73 28.85
N ILE A 456 -5.46 19.49 29.94
CA ILE A 456 -5.33 20.95 29.90
C ILE A 456 -4.14 21.36 29.03
N GLU A 457 -2.97 20.76 29.24
CA GLU A 457 -1.77 21.07 28.46
C GLU A 457 -1.98 20.77 26.95
N GLN A 458 -2.66 19.67 26.62
CA GLN A 458 -2.96 19.31 25.24
C GLN A 458 -3.90 20.30 24.54
N ASP A 459 -4.90 20.81 25.28
CA ASP A 459 -5.91 21.72 24.75
C ASP A 459 -5.35 23.14 24.63
N GLN A 460 -4.57 23.61 25.61
CA GLN A 460 -3.83 24.87 25.54
C GLN A 460 -2.85 24.90 24.37
N LYS A 461 -2.07 23.82 24.15
CA LYS A 461 -1.16 23.71 22.99
C LYS A 461 -1.86 23.81 21.64
N LYS A 462 -3.17 23.60 21.60
CA LYS A 462 -4.00 23.63 20.39
C LYS A 462 -4.96 24.82 20.38
N ASN A 463 -4.83 25.75 21.32
CA ASN A 463 -5.69 26.93 21.47
C ASN A 463 -7.18 26.58 21.50
N ARG A 464 -7.53 25.47 22.17
CA ARG A 464 -8.94 25.07 22.34
C ARG A 464 -9.53 25.76 23.57
N ASP A 465 -10.83 26.01 23.53
CA ASP A 465 -11.57 26.48 24.70
C ASP A 465 -11.55 25.39 25.80
N SER A 466 -11.05 25.77 26.97
CA SER A 466 -10.94 24.91 28.15
C SER A 466 -11.93 25.31 29.26
N SER A 467 -12.83 26.27 29.03
CA SER A 467 -13.77 26.80 30.02
C SER A 467 -14.67 25.72 30.65
N LYS A 468 -14.99 24.68 29.88
CA LYS A 468 -15.84 23.55 30.29
C LYS A 468 -15.10 22.22 30.37
N ASN A 469 -13.77 22.25 30.45
CA ASN A 469 -12.99 21.02 30.53
C ASN A 469 -13.23 20.28 31.84
N VAL A 470 -13.03 18.96 31.81
CA VAL A 470 -12.96 18.13 33.01
C VAL A 470 -11.95 18.68 34.01
N THR A 471 -12.29 18.63 35.28
CA THR A 471 -11.51 19.16 36.39
C THR A 471 -11.09 18.06 37.36
N ILE A 472 -10.18 18.39 38.28
CA ILE A 472 -9.80 17.49 39.37
C ILE A 472 -11.03 17.11 40.22
N GLY A 473 -12.01 18.03 40.37
CA GLY A 473 -13.25 17.81 41.12
C GLY A 473 -14.18 16.74 40.53
N ASP A 474 -13.96 16.32 39.27
CA ASP A 474 -14.75 15.27 38.62
C ASP A 474 -14.28 13.84 38.97
N TYR A 475 -13.37 13.69 39.94
CA TYR A 475 -12.72 12.42 40.29
C TYR A 475 -13.71 11.27 40.53
N GLU A 476 -14.71 11.43 41.40
CA GLU A 476 -15.64 10.35 41.75
C GLU A 476 -16.47 9.91 40.55
N TYR A 477 -16.91 10.86 39.72
CA TYR A 477 -17.62 10.57 38.48
C TYR A 477 -16.79 9.69 37.53
N PHE A 478 -15.52 10.07 37.28
CA PHE A 478 -14.68 9.30 36.35
C PHE A 478 -14.16 7.99 36.94
N LYS A 479 -14.00 7.91 38.26
CA LYS A 479 -13.69 6.66 38.95
C LYS A 479 -14.80 5.64 38.73
N GLU A 480 -16.04 6.02 39.01
CA GLU A 480 -17.21 5.17 38.78
C GLU A 480 -17.38 4.84 37.28
N LEU A 481 -17.17 5.82 36.39
CA LEU A 481 -17.24 5.63 34.94
C LEU A 481 -16.26 4.55 34.47
N PHE A 482 -15.00 4.60 34.89
CA PHE A 482 -13.99 3.62 34.46
C PHE A 482 -14.15 2.25 35.13
N GLU A 483 -14.76 2.19 36.31
CA GLU A 483 -15.10 0.92 36.97
C GLU A 483 -16.26 0.19 36.26
N LYS A 484 -17.29 0.94 35.85
CA LYS A 484 -18.53 0.38 35.28
C LYS A 484 -18.50 0.25 33.76
N GLN A 485 -17.82 1.16 33.06
CA GLN A 485 -17.78 1.18 31.60
C GLN A 485 -16.54 0.47 31.04
N ARG A 486 -16.55 0.32 29.71
CA ARG A 486 -15.48 -0.30 28.93
C ARG A 486 -14.94 0.70 27.93
N CYS A 487 -13.77 0.40 27.38
CA CYS A 487 -13.23 1.17 26.27
C CYS A 487 -14.21 1.13 25.09
N TYR A 488 -14.67 2.30 24.65
CA TYR A 488 -15.70 2.39 23.64
C TYR A 488 -15.26 1.84 22.25
N ILE A 489 -13.95 1.77 21.98
CA ILE A 489 -13.38 1.22 20.75
C ILE A 489 -13.22 -0.31 20.82
N CYS A 490 -12.45 -0.81 21.81
CA CYS A 490 -12.12 -2.24 21.88
C CYS A 490 -13.07 -3.09 22.74
N ASN A 491 -13.98 -2.44 23.49
CA ASN A 491 -14.87 -3.05 24.46
C ASN A 491 -14.17 -3.82 25.60
N CYS A 492 -12.87 -3.59 25.82
CA CYS A 492 -12.13 -4.17 26.95
C CYS A 492 -12.44 -3.42 28.24
N LYS A 493 -12.44 -4.12 29.38
CA LYS A 493 -12.47 -3.50 30.71
C LYS A 493 -11.21 -2.66 30.93
N PHE A 494 -11.32 -1.64 31.77
CA PHE A 494 -10.17 -0.87 32.19
C PHE A 494 -9.45 -1.57 33.34
N THR A 495 -8.13 -1.66 33.21
CA THR A 495 -7.23 -2.27 34.20
C THR A 495 -5.92 -1.47 34.23
N TRP A 496 -5.01 -1.74 35.17
CA TRP A 496 -3.70 -1.07 35.18
C TRP A 496 -2.81 -1.44 33.98
N LYS A 497 -3.08 -2.57 33.33
CA LYS A 497 -2.48 -2.93 32.02
C LYS A 497 -3.21 -2.22 30.88
N ASN A 498 -4.54 -2.18 30.92
CA ASN A 498 -5.39 -1.49 29.95
C ASN A 498 -5.91 -0.14 30.48
N ARG A 499 -4.97 0.79 30.73
CA ARG A 499 -5.25 2.02 31.48
C ARG A 499 -6.31 2.89 30.80
N PRO A 500 -7.27 3.46 31.57
CA PRO A 500 -8.28 4.36 31.03
C PRO A 500 -7.67 5.70 30.61
N THR A 501 -8.29 6.32 29.62
CA THR A 501 -8.07 7.68 29.15
C THR A 501 -9.40 8.24 28.63
N LEU A 502 -9.44 9.55 28.42
CA LEU A 502 -10.52 10.22 27.72
C LEU A 502 -10.08 10.50 26.28
N ASP A 503 -10.87 10.02 25.32
CA ASP A 503 -10.71 10.33 23.91
C ASP A 503 -11.75 11.36 23.49
N ARG A 504 -11.38 12.31 22.63
CA ARG A 504 -12.28 13.37 22.17
C ARG A 504 -13.18 12.85 21.07
N ILE A 505 -14.45 13.26 21.11
CA ILE A 505 -15.42 13.05 20.04
C ILE A 505 -15.07 14.01 18.88
N ASN A 506 -14.97 15.31 19.18
CA ASN A 506 -14.49 16.33 18.26
C ASN A 506 -13.11 16.84 18.69
N ASN A 507 -12.11 16.66 17.83
CA ASN A 507 -10.72 17.06 18.07
C ASN A 507 -10.48 18.58 18.00
N GLU A 508 -11.45 19.36 17.54
CA GLU A 508 -11.41 20.83 17.57
C GLU A 508 -11.89 21.41 18.91
N LEU A 509 -12.60 20.61 19.72
CA LEU A 509 -13.11 21.01 21.03
C LEU A 509 -12.25 20.46 22.17
N GLY A 510 -12.29 21.14 23.33
CA GLY A 510 -11.60 20.70 24.55
C GLY A 510 -12.19 19.42 25.16
N HIS A 511 -11.57 18.89 26.20
CA HIS A 511 -12.07 17.74 26.96
C HIS A 511 -13.22 18.11 27.91
N SER A 512 -14.35 18.59 27.37
CA SER A 512 -15.59 18.70 28.15
C SER A 512 -16.27 17.35 28.33
N LYS A 513 -17.10 17.18 29.36
CA LYS A 513 -17.81 15.91 29.63
C LYS A 513 -18.66 15.43 28.45
N ASP A 514 -19.23 16.35 27.67
CA ASP A 514 -20.06 16.03 26.50
C ASP A 514 -19.24 15.73 25.23
N ASN A 515 -17.93 16.00 25.23
CA ASN A 515 -17.04 15.82 24.09
C ASN A 515 -16.03 14.68 24.28
N ILE A 516 -16.23 13.80 25.26
CA ILE A 516 -15.28 12.73 25.58
C ILE A 516 -15.95 11.37 25.66
N LEU A 517 -15.16 10.33 25.37
CA LEU A 517 -15.54 8.94 25.59
C LEU A 517 -14.44 8.18 26.34
N PRO A 518 -14.80 7.25 27.24
CA PRO A 518 -13.82 6.43 27.95
C PRO A 518 -13.12 5.48 26.97
N CYS A 519 -11.81 5.62 26.83
CA CYS A 519 -11.01 4.89 25.85
C CYS A 519 -9.71 4.40 26.49
N CYS A 520 -9.23 3.21 26.15
CA CYS A 520 -7.96 2.77 26.71
C CYS A 520 -6.77 3.44 26.01
N LEU A 521 -5.65 3.54 26.71
CA LEU A 521 -4.45 4.21 26.20
C LEU A 521 -4.01 3.69 24.82
N TYR A 522 -4.07 2.36 24.60
CA TYR A 522 -3.73 1.77 23.31
C TYR A 522 -4.69 2.23 22.22
N CYS A 523 -6.00 2.15 22.45
CA CYS A 523 -7.00 2.49 21.44
C CYS A 523 -7.00 3.99 21.10
N ASN A 524 -6.94 4.85 22.12
CA ASN A 524 -6.89 6.31 21.93
C ASN A 524 -5.66 6.69 21.08
N LYS A 525 -4.50 6.14 21.42
CA LYS A 525 -3.27 6.38 20.67
C LYS A 525 -3.24 5.74 19.28
N TYR A 526 -3.80 4.54 19.15
CA TYR A 526 -3.90 3.86 17.86
C TYR A 526 -4.88 4.59 16.96
N LYS A 527 -6.02 5.09 17.45
CA LYS A 527 -6.91 5.93 16.67
C LYS A 527 -6.20 7.22 16.24
N GLY A 528 -5.70 7.99 17.21
CA GLY A 528 -5.18 9.33 16.95
C GLY A 528 -6.23 10.17 16.22
N ASN A 529 -5.86 10.77 15.09
CA ASN A 529 -6.79 11.57 14.26
C ASN A 529 -7.40 10.76 13.10
N ARG A 530 -7.31 9.42 13.12
CA ARG A 530 -7.85 8.56 12.06
C ARG A 530 -9.33 8.28 12.29
N ASP A 531 -10.00 7.88 11.22
CA ASP A 531 -11.41 7.47 11.27
C ASP A 531 -11.66 6.38 12.33
N GLU A 532 -12.63 6.65 13.21
CA GLU A 532 -12.91 5.79 14.36
C GLU A 532 -13.35 4.39 13.94
N LYS A 533 -14.27 4.29 12.98
CA LYS A 533 -14.83 3.02 12.52
C LYS A 533 -13.75 2.16 11.86
N GLN A 534 -12.91 2.76 11.02
CA GLN A 534 -11.78 2.07 10.40
C GLN A 534 -10.76 1.57 11.44
N MET A 535 -10.52 2.34 12.51
CA MET A 535 -9.59 1.94 13.56
C MET A 535 -10.17 0.86 14.47
N LYS A 536 -11.46 0.96 14.80
CA LYS A 536 -12.21 -0.07 15.50
C LYS A 536 -12.17 -1.39 14.72
N LEU A 537 -12.30 -1.35 13.38
CA LEU A 537 -12.20 -2.53 12.54
C LEU A 537 -10.85 -3.21 12.70
N MET A 538 -9.75 -2.46 12.58
CA MET A 538 -8.41 -3.02 12.71
C MET A 538 -8.16 -3.66 14.07
N ILE A 539 -8.70 -3.07 15.14
CA ILE A 539 -8.60 -3.60 16.50
C ILE A 539 -9.42 -4.89 16.65
N GLN A 540 -10.66 -4.90 16.15
CA GLN A 540 -11.53 -6.08 16.25
C GLN A 540 -11.03 -7.24 15.39
N LEU A 541 -10.54 -6.97 14.17
CA LEU A 541 -9.87 -7.97 13.34
C LEU A 541 -8.68 -8.59 14.08
N ARG A 542 -7.86 -7.78 14.76
CA ARG A 542 -6.75 -8.29 15.57
C ARG A 542 -7.23 -9.20 16.68
N LYS A 543 -8.22 -8.78 17.46
CA LYS A 543 -8.76 -9.59 18.56
C LYS A 543 -9.32 -10.91 18.02
N TYR A 544 -10.09 -10.86 16.94
CA TYR A 544 -10.62 -12.04 16.28
C TYR A 544 -9.51 -12.97 15.77
N SER A 545 -8.48 -12.43 15.10
CA SER A 545 -7.34 -13.22 14.62
C SER A 545 -6.61 -13.91 15.77
N LEU A 546 -6.40 -13.23 16.90
CA LEU A 546 -5.77 -13.83 18.08
C LEU A 546 -6.65 -14.92 18.69
N LEU A 547 -7.94 -14.65 18.87
CA LEU A 547 -8.91 -15.60 19.42
C LEU A 547 -9.02 -16.88 18.58
N LYS A 548 -9.02 -16.74 17.25
CA LYS A 548 -9.14 -17.84 16.29
C LYS A 548 -7.79 -18.38 15.81
N GLN A 549 -6.68 -17.89 16.36
CA GLN A 549 -5.31 -18.27 15.97
C GLN A 549 -5.05 -18.14 14.46
N LEU A 550 -5.59 -17.09 13.83
CA LEU A 550 -5.47 -16.86 12.40
C LEU A 550 -4.12 -16.22 12.03
N PRO A 551 -3.62 -16.46 10.81
CA PRO A 551 -2.35 -15.90 10.36
C PRO A 551 -2.28 -14.36 10.43
N MET A 552 -1.16 -13.85 10.95
CA MET A 552 -0.84 -12.43 11.02
C MET A 552 0.57 -12.17 10.46
N THR A 553 0.85 -10.92 10.04
CA THR A 553 2.16 -10.55 9.49
C THR A 553 3.28 -10.61 10.53
N LEU A 554 4.52 -10.79 10.09
CA LEU A 554 5.68 -10.82 11.00
C LEU A 554 6.09 -9.41 11.46
N VAL A 555 6.59 -9.32 12.70
CA VAL A 555 7.12 -8.09 13.32
C VAL A 555 8.61 -8.14 13.62
N ASN A 556 9.20 -9.33 13.69
CA ASN A 556 10.63 -9.53 13.87
C ASN A 556 11.31 -9.68 12.49
N LYS A 557 12.31 -8.83 12.22
CA LYS A 557 13.01 -8.78 10.94
C LYS A 557 13.88 -10.01 10.69
N GLU A 558 14.52 -10.55 11.71
CA GLU A 558 15.36 -11.76 11.61
C GLU A 558 14.49 -12.98 11.30
N VAL A 559 13.40 -13.15 12.06
CA VAL A 559 12.39 -14.20 11.81
C VAL A 559 11.84 -14.08 10.38
N TYR A 560 11.58 -12.85 9.93
CA TYR A 560 11.17 -12.61 8.55
C TYR A 560 12.20 -13.06 7.52
N GLN A 561 13.49 -12.77 7.71
CA GLN A 561 14.54 -13.18 6.77
C GLN A 561 14.72 -14.70 6.75
N ILE A 562 14.70 -15.35 7.92
CA ILE A 562 14.79 -16.82 8.04
C ILE A 562 13.61 -17.46 7.30
N ILE A 563 12.38 -17.06 7.65
CA ILE A 563 11.17 -17.62 7.05
C ILE A 563 11.14 -17.37 5.54
N ARG A 564 11.57 -16.18 5.09
CA ARG A 564 11.59 -15.86 3.66
C ARG A 564 12.54 -16.75 2.85
N LYS A 565 13.60 -17.25 3.46
CA LYS A 565 14.57 -18.15 2.83
C LYS A 565 14.02 -19.58 2.75
N ASP A 566 13.39 -20.04 3.84
CA ASP A 566 13.14 -21.47 4.05
C ASP A 566 11.66 -21.88 3.86
N ILE A 567 10.71 -20.94 3.87
CA ILE A 567 9.28 -21.23 3.66
C ILE A 567 8.84 -20.87 2.24
N THR A 568 8.23 -21.85 1.56
CA THR A 568 7.63 -21.68 0.23
C THR A 568 6.16 -22.12 0.24
N GLY A 569 5.42 -21.86 -0.85
CA GLY A 569 4.03 -22.27 -0.98
C GLY A 569 3.02 -21.40 -0.20
N GLY A 570 1.87 -21.95 0.18
CA GLY A 570 0.72 -21.18 0.68
C GLY A 570 0.96 -20.36 1.96
N LEU A 571 1.85 -20.83 2.85
CA LEU A 571 2.21 -20.12 4.09
C LEU A 571 3.03 -18.84 3.82
N SER A 572 3.75 -18.79 2.70
CA SER A 572 4.52 -17.61 2.29
C SER A 572 3.64 -16.38 2.06
N ASN A 573 2.36 -16.56 1.71
CA ASN A 573 1.43 -15.45 1.42
C ASN A 573 1.25 -14.47 2.58
N VAL A 574 1.44 -14.94 3.81
CA VAL A 574 1.36 -14.15 5.05
C VAL A 574 2.74 -13.90 5.64
N LEU A 575 3.54 -14.96 5.77
CA LEU A 575 4.82 -14.88 6.47
C LEU A 575 5.89 -14.12 5.68
N HIS A 576 5.75 -13.95 4.36
CA HIS A 576 6.62 -13.07 3.57
C HIS A 576 6.19 -11.59 3.62
N ARG A 577 5.36 -11.21 4.59
CA ARG A 577 4.99 -9.81 4.86
C ARG A 577 5.57 -9.37 6.20
N TYR A 578 6.46 -8.38 6.14
CA TYR A 578 7.05 -7.74 7.31
C TYR A 578 6.31 -6.44 7.62
N ASN A 579 5.84 -6.28 8.87
CA ASN A 579 5.25 -5.04 9.34
C ASN A 579 6.35 -4.08 9.81
N ASN A 580 6.68 -3.08 8.97
CA ASN A 580 7.69 -2.06 9.27
C ASN A 580 7.27 -1.05 10.36
N MET A 581 5.99 -0.99 10.74
CA MET A 581 5.47 0.04 11.66
C MET A 581 5.85 -0.20 13.10
#